data_AF-A0A7V2ZH79-F1
#
_entry.id   AF-A0A7V2ZH79-F1
#
_cell.length_a   1.000
_cell.length_b   1.000
_cell.length_c   1.000
_cell.angle_alpha   90.00
_cell.angle_beta   90.00
_cell.angle_gamma   90.00
#
_symmetry.space_group_name_H-M   'P 1'
#
loop_
_entity.id
_entity.type
_entity.pdbx_description
1 polymer ?
#
loop_
_entity_poly.entity_id
_entity_poly.type
_entity_poly.pdbx_seq_one_letter_code
_entity_poly.pdbx_strand_id
1 'polypeptide(L)' 'MVSKDQQNVYIISGVNLYMLITAINLRELNKDMSIHEYIEKVIEEGKKCIINVNELFKNRFFKDKK' A
#
# COMPACT_ATOMS: atom_id res chain seq x y z
N MET A 1 -0.65 -4.72 -37.04
CA MET A 1 0.03 -4.54 -35.74
C MET A 1 -0.08 -5.85 -34.99
N VAL A 2 1.04 -6.52 -34.72
CA VAL A 2 1.04 -7.75 -33.90
C VAL A 2 1.16 -7.29 -32.45
N SER A 3 0.06 -7.30 -31.69
CA SER A 3 0.12 -7.01 -30.26
C SER A 3 0.83 -8.17 -29.56
N LYS A 4 2.03 -7.95 -29.03
CA LYS A 4 2.59 -8.85 -28.04
C LYS A 4 1.80 -8.65 -26.75
N ASP A 5 1.08 -9.67 -26.32
CA ASP A 5 0.49 -9.69 -24.97
C ASP A 5 1.61 -9.47 -23.95
N GLN A 6 1.45 -8.43 -23.11
CA GLN A 6 2.40 -8.13 -22.06
C GLN A 6 2.14 -9.06 -20.87
N GLN A 7 2.84 -10.19 -20.85
CA GLN A 7 2.89 -11.05 -19.68
C GLN A 7 3.67 -10.34 -18.55
N ASN A 8 3.21 -10.51 -17.30
CA ASN A 8 3.84 -9.97 -16.08
C ASN A 8 3.81 -8.44 -15.93
N VAL A 9 2.82 -7.76 -16.51
CA VAL A 9 2.57 -6.32 -16.28
C VAL A 9 1.32 -6.18 -15.42
N TYR A 10 1.44 -5.44 -14.32
CA TYR A 10 0.36 -5.20 -13.37
C TYR A 10 0.16 -3.69 -13.20
N ILE A 11 -1.10 -3.25 -13.21
CA ILE A 11 -1.46 -1.83 -13.02
C ILE A 11 -2.12 -1.69 -11.66
N ILE A 12 -1.56 -0.82 -10.82
CA ILE A 12 -2.13 -0.44 -9.53
C ILE A 12 -2.61 1.02 -9.66
N SER A 13 -3.85 1.27 -9.28
CA SER A 13 -4.45 2.61 -9.24
C SER A 13 -4.65 3.10 -7.81
N GLY A 14 -4.84 4.41 -7.62
CA GLY A 14 -5.00 4.99 -6.28
C GLY A 14 -3.71 5.00 -5.46
N VAL A 15 -2.56 5.09 -6.13
CA VAL A 15 -1.24 5.00 -5.50
C VAL A 15 -1.04 6.17 -4.54
N ASN A 16 -0.56 5.86 -3.34
CA ASN A 16 -0.13 6.85 -2.35
C ASN A 16 1.35 6.66 -2.01
N LEU A 17 1.94 7.64 -1.30
CA LEU A 17 3.36 7.61 -0.96
C LEU A 17 3.77 6.38 -0.13
N TYR A 18 2.91 5.93 0.78
CA TYR A 18 3.16 4.74 1.58
C TYR A 18 3.23 3.48 0.72
N MET A 19 2.38 3.35 -0.30
CA MET A 19 2.45 2.24 -1.25
C MET A 19 3.82 2.19 -1.96
N LEU A 20 4.37 3.34 -2.34
CA LEU A 20 5.69 3.42 -2.97
C LEU A 20 6.81 3.01 -2.01
N ILE A 21 6.79 3.51 -0.77
CA ILE A 21 7.80 3.17 0.25
C ILE A 21 7.75 1.67 0.56
N THR A 22 6.55 1.12 0.75
CA THR A 22 6.34 -0.31 0.99
C THR A 22 6.86 -1.15 -0.19
N ALA A 23 6.57 -0.74 -1.42
CA ALA A 23 7.05 -1.41 -2.62
C ALA A 23 8.60 -1.49 -2.66
N ILE A 24 9.29 -0.38 -2.41
CA ILE A 24 10.76 -0.34 -2.39
C ILE A 24 11.30 -1.27 -1.29
N ASN A 25 10.77 -1.18 -0.07
CA ASN A 25 11.24 -1.98 1.06
C ASN A 25 11.01 -3.48 0.86
N LEU A 26 9.83 -3.88 0.39
CA LEU A 26 9.51 -5.29 0.15
C LEU A 26 10.42 -5.89 -0.91
N ARG A 27 10.75 -5.12 -1.95
CA ARG A 27 11.64 -5.56 -3.03
C ARG A 27 13.09 -5.75 -2.57
N GLU A 28 13.55 -4.91 -1.64
CA GLU A 28 14.89 -5.04 -1.08
C GLU A 28 15.01 -6.22 -0.10
N LEU A 29 14.01 -6.38 0.77
CA LEU A 29 14.05 -7.31 1.90
C LEU A 29 13.57 -8.73 1.55
N ASN A 30 12.71 -8.92 0.54
CA ASN A 30 12.06 -10.21 0.27
C ASN A 30 12.20 -10.63 -1.20
N LYS A 31 13.38 -11.16 -1.55
CA LYS A 31 13.70 -11.61 -2.92
C LYS A 31 12.88 -12.82 -3.40
N ASP A 32 12.39 -13.63 -2.47
CA ASP A 32 11.65 -14.86 -2.77
C ASP A 32 10.12 -14.68 -2.77
N MET A 33 9.65 -13.45 -2.57
CA MET A 33 8.21 -13.13 -2.56
C MET A 33 7.61 -13.23 -3.96
N SER A 34 6.45 -13.90 -4.07
CA SER A 34 5.73 -13.94 -5.34
C SER A 34 5.18 -12.55 -5.73
N ILE A 35 5.03 -12.28 -7.03
CA ILE A 35 4.51 -10.99 -7.49
C ILE A 35 3.08 -10.71 -6.98
N HIS A 36 2.27 -11.76 -6.82
CA HIS A 36 0.91 -11.63 -6.27
C HIS A 36 0.93 -11.21 -4.80
N GLU A 37 1.74 -11.89 -3.98
CA GLU A 37 1.90 -11.55 -2.57
C GLU A 37 2.49 -10.13 -2.38
N TYR A 38 3.44 -9.75 -3.24
CA TYR A 38 4.01 -8.41 -3.26
C TYR A 38 2.95 -7.34 -3.51
N ILE A 39 2.11 -7.52 -4.54
CA ILE A 39 1.05 -6.58 -4.88
C ILE A 39 0.01 -6.48 -3.74
N GLU A 40 -0.39 -7.62 -3.18
CA GLU A 40 -1.34 -7.67 -2.07
C GLU A 40 -0.84 -6.88 -0.86
N LYS A 41 0.41 -7.09 -0.45
CA LYS A 41 1.02 -6.37 0.67
C LYS A 41 1.12 -4.86 0.41
N VAL A 42 1.51 -4.45 -0.79
CA VAL A 42 1.56 -3.02 -1.16
C VAL A 42 0.18 -2.37 -1.06
N ILE A 43 -0.87 -3.04 -1.54
CA ILE A 43 -2.25 -2.53 -1.48
C ILE A 43 -2.77 -2.50 -0.06
N GLU A 44 -2.51 -3.54 0.73
CA GLU A 44 -2.93 -3.64 2.12
C GLU A 44 -2.35 -2.49 2.96
N GLU A 45 -1.05 -2.27 2.90
CA GLU A 45 -0.38 -1.19 3.61
C GLU A 45 -0.81 0.19 3.10
N GLY A 46 -1.03 0.31 1.79
CA GLY A 46 -1.59 1.52 1.17
C GLY A 46 -2.98 1.89 1.68
N LYS A 47 -3.83 0.91 2.01
CA LYS A 47 -5.17 1.17 2.56
C LYS A 47 -5.11 1.53 4.04
N LYS A 48 -4.25 0.85 4.82
CA LYS A 48 -4.09 1.10 6.27
C LYS A 48 -3.66 2.52 6.59
N CYS A 49 -2.89 3.16 5.72
CA CYS A 49 -2.38 4.52 5.95
C CYS A 49 -3.39 5.63 5.59
N ILE A 50 -4.54 5.29 5.01
CA ILE A 50 -5.60 6.27 4.71
C ILE A 50 -6.50 6.40 5.93
N ILE A 51 -6.34 7.49 6.66
CA ILE A 51 -7.07 7.74 7.91
C ILE A 51 -7.71 9.13 7.91
N ASN A 52 -8.89 9.24 8.53
CA ASN A 52 -9.48 10.53 8.85
C ASN A 52 -8.78 11.12 10.07
N VAL A 53 -7.85 12.06 9.84
CA VAL A 53 -7.10 12.72 10.92
C VAL A 53 -8.01 13.41 11.94
N ASN A 54 -9.16 13.95 11.52
CA ASN A 54 -10.10 14.60 12.45
C ASN A 54 -10.69 13.60 13.45
N GLU A 55 -11.02 12.38 13.00
CA GLU A 55 -11.50 11.32 13.88
C GLU A 55 -10.40 10.83 14.83
N LEU A 56 -9.17 10.72 14.32
CA LEU A 56 -8.01 10.34 15.13
C LEU A 56 -7.77 11.32 16.29
N PHE A 57 -7.81 12.63 16.01
CA PHE A 57 -7.60 13.66 17.03
C PHE A 57 -8.75 13.75 18.02
N LYS A 58 -10.01 13.69 17.57
CA LYS A 58 -11.17 13.67 18.48
C LYS A 58 -11.06 12.51 19.47
N ASN A 59 -10.77 11.30 19.00
CA ASN A 59 -10.68 10.12 19.88
C ASN A 59 -9.51 10.17 20.88
N ARG A 60 -8.44 10.92 20.60
CA ARG A 60 -7.34 11.13 21.56
C ARG A 60 -7.69 12.20 22.60
N PHE A 61 -8.12 13.39 22.18
CA PHE A 61 -8.38 14.51 23.10
C PHE A 61 -9.56 14.28 24.06
N PHE A 62 -10.54 13.45 23.68
CA PHE A 62 -11.68 13.14 24.55
C PHE A 62 -11.48 11.90 25.44
N LYS A 63 -10.42 11.11 25.21
CA LYS A 63 -10.06 9.97 26.09
C LYS A 63 -9.30 10.43 27.33
N ASP A 64 -8.46 11.45 27.21
CA ASP A 64 -7.61 11.94 28.30
C ASP A 64 -8.34 12.88 29.30
N LYS A 65 -9.68 13.01 29.18
CA LYS A 65 -10.53 13.85 30.05
C LYS A 65 -11.50 13.05 30.93
N LYS A 66 -11.34 11.74 31.05
CA LYS A 66 -12.13 10.89 31.96
C LYS A 66 -11.25 10.25 33.02
#